data_AF-A0A1G6Y459-F1
#
_entry.id   AF-A0A1G6Y459-F1
#
_cell.length_a   1.000
_cell.length_b   1.000
_cell.length_c   1.000
_cell.angle_alpha   90.00
_cell.angle_beta   90.00
_cell.angle_gamma   90.00
#
_symmetry.space_group_name_H-M   'P 1'
#
loop_
_entity.id
_entity.type
_entity.pdbx_description
1 polymer ?
#
loop_
_entity_poly.entity_id
_entity_poly.type
_entity_poly.pdbx_seq_one_letter_code
_entity_poly.pdbx_strand_id
1 'polypeptide(L)'
;MITLHQGQEWTLATETGEPVTRLRLGLAWDAERNAGPAGAARDVDLDASAVQFAGEQLFDLAFYNNLATRDGSVVHQGDNRSGAGDGDDEAIVVDLARVYAKVDAIALLVSSYQGHTLDWIANASCRVVDDTTGTELARFTLTAGVPQTGLAMALLRRTDEGWVLRAIGEGIAVTQPAKAVGALRPFLRRTTAAPDGRDPATLVGLDAAEASRLATEAGWQVRAHALDAMLTMDFRPDRLNLAHDPSGRVVSARVG
;
A
#
# COMPACT_ATOMS: atom_id res chain seq x y z
N MET A 1 1.92 -5.02 16.32
CA MET A 1 2.41 -5.05 14.92
C MET A 1 1.52 -6.01 14.15
N ILE A 2 0.86 -5.52 13.11
CA ILE A 2 0.10 -6.37 12.19
C ILE A 2 0.96 -6.56 10.94
N THR A 3 1.16 -7.82 10.55
CA THR A 3 1.77 -8.13 9.26
C THR A 3 0.68 -8.00 8.20
N LEU A 4 0.77 -6.99 7.34
CA LEU A 4 -0.10 -6.86 6.19
C LEU A 4 0.50 -7.59 4.99
N HIS A 5 -0.29 -8.46 4.40
CA HIS A 5 0.03 -9.11 3.13
C HIS A 5 -0.48 -8.26 1.96
N GLN A 6 0.17 -8.35 0.81
CA GLN A 6 -0.27 -7.64 -0.40
C GLN A 6 -1.75 -7.97 -0.73
N GLY A 7 -2.56 -6.95 -0.98
CA GLY A 7 -4.00 -7.03 -1.19
C GLY A 7 -4.84 -7.06 0.11
N GLN A 8 -4.21 -7.18 1.29
CA GLN A 8 -4.94 -7.19 2.56
C GLN A 8 -5.47 -5.80 2.89
N GLU A 9 -6.78 -5.73 3.15
CA GLU A 9 -7.45 -4.58 3.73
C GLU A 9 -7.58 -4.73 5.25
N TRP A 10 -7.38 -3.61 5.94
CA TRP A 10 -7.56 -3.48 7.38
C TRP A 10 -8.22 -2.15 7.70
N THR A 11 -9.32 -2.20 8.47
CA THR A 11 -9.93 -1.01 9.05
C THR A 11 -8.96 -0.34 10.01
N LEU A 12 -8.75 0.96 9.80
CA LEU A 12 -7.86 1.73 10.64
C LEU A 12 -8.56 2.09 11.94
N ALA A 13 -8.26 1.32 12.98
CA ALA A 13 -8.69 1.58 14.34
C ALA A 13 -7.50 1.57 15.30
N THR A 14 -7.57 2.37 16.35
CA THR A 14 -6.66 2.38 17.49
C THR A 14 -6.75 1.05 18.24
N GLU A 15 -5.83 0.82 19.17
CA GLU A 15 -5.87 -0.37 20.04
C GLU A 15 -7.14 -0.45 20.89
N THR A 16 -7.80 0.68 21.15
CA THR A 16 -9.08 0.79 21.86
C THR A 16 -10.30 0.64 20.95
N GLY A 17 -10.10 0.48 19.63
CA GLY A 17 -11.17 0.31 18.64
C GLY A 17 -11.74 1.62 18.09
N GLU A 18 -11.15 2.77 18.40
CA GLU A 18 -11.57 4.07 17.88
C GLU A 18 -10.98 4.31 16.47
N PRO A 19 -11.63 5.07 15.58
CA PRO A 19 -11.06 5.35 14.26
C PRO A 19 -9.71 6.07 14.32
N VAL A 20 -8.72 5.61 13.55
CA VAL A 20 -7.46 6.37 13.40
C VAL A 20 -7.76 7.65 12.64
N THR A 21 -7.29 8.78 13.17
CA THR A 21 -7.51 10.10 12.58
C THR A 21 -6.29 10.65 11.86
N ARG A 22 -5.09 10.14 12.18
CA ARG A 22 -3.84 10.65 11.65
C ARG A 22 -2.83 9.53 11.43
N LEU A 23 -2.24 9.50 10.24
CA LEU A 23 -1.26 8.52 9.84
C LEU A 23 0.06 9.19 9.47
N ARG A 24 1.15 8.45 9.60
CA ARG A 24 2.45 8.85 9.07
C ARG A 24 3.05 7.72 8.25
N LEU A 25 3.38 8.03 6.99
CA LEU A 25 4.29 7.25 6.18
C LEU A 25 5.71 7.67 6.54
N GLY A 26 6.52 6.74 7.01
CA GLY A 26 7.96 6.93 7.20
C GLY A 26 8.75 6.09 6.18
N LEU A 27 9.77 6.69 5.59
CA LEU A 27 10.69 6.06 4.65
C LEU A 27 12.11 6.20 5.21
N ALA A 28 12.88 5.11 5.18
CA ALA A 28 14.27 5.09 5.62
C ALA A 28 15.12 4.29 4.63
N TRP A 29 16.36 4.70 4.38
CA TRP A 29 17.34 3.96 3.58
C TRP A 29 18.77 4.37 3.95
N ASP A 30 19.72 3.47 3.70
CA ASP A 30 21.12 3.81 3.86
C ASP A 30 21.67 4.37 2.54
N ALA A 31 22.48 5.43 2.66
CA ALA A 31 23.30 5.95 1.57
C ALA A 31 24.31 4.89 1.03
N GLU A 32 24.65 3.92 1.88
CA GLU A 32 25.61 2.86 1.55
C GLU A 32 25.01 1.86 0.56
N ARG A 33 25.83 1.41 -0.39
CA ARG A 33 25.36 0.70 -1.59
C ARG A 33 25.55 -0.78 -1.42
N ASN A 34 24.48 -1.56 -1.52
CA ASN A 34 24.60 -2.99 -1.76
C ASN A 34 24.60 -3.21 -3.29
N ALA A 35 25.74 -3.65 -3.84
CA ALA A 35 25.95 -4.13 -5.22
C ALA A 35 26.30 -3.08 -6.31
N GLY A 36 27.59 -2.79 -6.47
CA GLY A 36 28.16 -2.29 -7.73
C GLY A 36 29.64 -2.67 -7.81
N PRO A 37 30.27 -2.72 -9.00
CA PRO A 37 31.72 -2.92 -9.09
C PRO A 37 32.43 -1.91 -8.20
N ALA A 38 33.44 -2.37 -7.46
CA ALA A 38 34.12 -1.61 -6.41
C ALA A 38 34.52 -0.21 -6.89
N GLY A 39 33.92 0.84 -6.31
CA GLY A 39 34.48 2.20 -6.35
C GLY A 39 33.66 3.31 -7.01
N ALA A 40 32.53 3.07 -7.67
CA ALA A 40 31.66 4.18 -8.09
C ALA A 40 30.68 4.48 -6.96
N ALA A 41 30.68 5.67 -6.34
CA ALA A 41 29.56 6.20 -5.55
C ALA A 41 28.51 6.84 -6.50
N ARG A 42 27.23 6.82 -6.13
CA ARG A 42 26.05 7.27 -6.91
C ARG A 42 25.07 7.62 -5.83
N ASP A 43 24.51 8.80 -5.96
CA ASP A 43 23.56 9.35 -5.01
C ASP A 43 22.30 8.48 -5.02
N VAL A 44 21.77 8.23 -3.83
CA VAL A 44 20.50 7.56 -3.58
C VAL A 44 19.56 8.58 -2.96
N ASP A 45 18.47 8.85 -3.66
CA ASP A 45 17.42 9.77 -3.26
C ASP A 45 16.10 9.03 -3.46
N LEU A 46 15.51 8.62 -2.34
CA LEU A 46 14.21 7.98 -2.33
C LEU A 46 13.18 8.99 -1.87
N ASP A 47 12.12 9.13 -2.65
CA ASP A 47 11.01 10.04 -2.37
C ASP A 47 9.82 9.27 -1.81
N ALA A 48 9.30 9.70 -0.66
CA ALA A 48 7.96 9.36 -0.22
C ALA A 48 6.93 10.24 -0.95
N SER A 49 5.78 9.69 -1.30
CA SER A 49 4.70 10.47 -1.92
C SER A 49 3.31 9.97 -1.58
N ALA A 50 2.36 10.90 -1.55
CA ALA A 50 0.95 10.63 -1.32
C ALA A 50 0.09 11.31 -2.38
N VAL A 51 -0.75 10.53 -3.07
CA VAL A 51 -1.55 10.97 -4.21
C VAL A 51 -3.03 10.82 -3.88
N GLN A 52 -3.76 11.93 -3.86
CA GLN A 52 -5.20 11.97 -3.58
C GLN A 52 -5.99 11.77 -4.87
N PHE A 53 -7.08 10.99 -4.78
CA PHE A 53 -7.98 10.72 -5.89
C PHE A 53 -9.45 10.98 -5.52
N ALA A 54 -10.18 11.48 -6.50
CA ALA A 54 -11.64 11.49 -6.55
C ALA A 54 -12.08 10.50 -7.65
N GLY A 55 -12.52 9.32 -7.25
CA GLY A 55 -12.64 8.14 -8.10
C GLY A 55 -11.28 7.74 -8.68
N GLU A 56 -11.15 7.81 -10.00
CA GLU A 56 -9.89 7.55 -10.72
C GLU A 56 -9.16 8.83 -11.16
N GLN A 57 -9.70 10.01 -10.82
CA GLN A 57 -9.13 11.29 -11.19
C GLN A 57 -8.17 11.77 -10.12
N LEU A 58 -6.97 12.18 -10.53
CA LEU A 58 -6.02 12.88 -9.66
C LEU A 58 -6.70 14.12 -9.09
N PHE A 59 -6.72 14.24 -7.77
CA PHE A 59 -7.22 15.43 -7.07
C PHE A 59 -6.07 16.35 -6.67
N ASP A 60 -5.09 15.82 -5.94
CA ASP A 60 -3.89 16.54 -5.50
C ASP A 60 -2.78 15.54 -5.15
N LEU A 61 -1.55 16.01 -4.91
CA LEU A 61 -0.45 15.16 -4.43
C LEU A 61 0.51 15.91 -3.51
N ALA A 62 1.05 15.24 -2.51
CA ALA A 62 2.16 15.74 -1.68
C ALA A 62 3.43 14.94 -1.95
N PHE A 63 4.55 15.64 -2.15
CA PHE A 63 5.88 15.14 -2.47
C PHE A 63 6.93 16.25 -2.29
N TYR A 64 8.22 15.99 -2.51
CA TYR A 64 9.32 16.96 -2.30
C TYR A 64 9.09 18.37 -2.90
N ASN A 65 8.43 18.49 -4.07
CA ASN A 65 8.17 19.76 -4.73
C ASN A 65 6.73 20.30 -4.54
N ASN A 66 5.91 19.63 -3.73
CA ASN A 66 4.63 20.14 -3.25
C ASN A 66 4.39 19.61 -1.83
N LEU A 67 4.88 20.33 -0.82
CA LEU A 67 4.96 19.82 0.55
C LEU A 67 3.61 19.64 1.24
N ALA A 68 2.51 20.18 0.70
CA ALA A 68 1.19 19.95 1.25
C ALA A 68 0.12 19.94 0.16
N THR A 69 -0.91 19.12 0.34
CA THR A 69 -2.13 19.21 -0.47
C THR A 69 -2.90 20.49 -0.12
N ARG A 70 -3.74 20.97 -1.03
CA ARG A 70 -4.48 22.24 -0.83
C ARG A 70 -5.43 22.22 0.36
N ASP A 71 -5.98 21.05 0.70
CA ASP A 71 -6.82 20.87 1.90
C ASP A 71 -6.00 20.76 3.20
N GLY A 72 -4.67 20.68 3.08
CA GLY A 72 -3.72 20.51 4.17
C GLY A 72 -3.89 19.17 4.91
N SER A 73 -4.57 18.20 4.31
CA SER A 73 -4.76 16.87 4.88
C SER A 73 -3.54 15.97 4.69
N VAL A 74 -2.66 16.28 3.73
CA VAL A 74 -1.41 15.55 3.52
C VAL A 74 -0.25 16.54 3.54
N VAL A 75 0.76 16.27 4.37
CA VAL A 75 1.92 17.15 4.58
C VAL A 75 3.22 16.34 4.55
N HIS A 76 4.07 16.63 3.57
CA HIS A 76 5.46 16.17 3.46
C HIS A 76 6.34 16.94 4.46
N GLN A 77 7.15 16.23 5.24
CA GLN A 77 7.95 16.84 6.33
C GLN A 77 9.29 17.43 5.86
N GLY A 78 9.69 17.15 4.62
CA GLY A 78 10.92 17.66 4.02
C GLY A 78 11.57 16.60 3.15
N ASP A 79 12.35 17.04 2.17
CA ASP A 79 13.08 16.19 1.23
C ASP A 79 14.45 15.82 1.84
N ASN A 80 14.73 14.52 1.99
CA ASN A 80 16.03 14.01 2.42
C ASN A 80 16.74 13.32 1.27
N ARG A 81 17.69 14.02 0.67
CA ARG A 81 18.35 13.55 -0.56
C ARG A 81 19.52 12.57 -0.33
N SER A 82 19.73 12.13 0.90
CA SER A 82 20.95 11.43 1.30
C SER A 82 20.75 10.17 2.12
N GLY A 83 19.61 9.98 2.78
CA GLY A 83 19.44 8.88 3.75
C GLY A 83 20.33 9.04 4.98
N ALA A 84 20.70 10.28 5.32
CA ALA A 84 21.54 10.56 6.48
C ALA A 84 20.68 10.93 7.68
N GLY A 85 20.80 10.17 8.76
CA GLY A 85 20.10 10.42 10.02
C GLY A 85 19.71 9.12 10.72
N ASP A 86 19.15 9.25 11.91
CA ASP A 86 18.50 8.14 12.60
C ASP A 86 16.99 8.22 12.38
N GLY A 87 16.33 7.08 12.13
CA GLY A 87 14.88 6.99 12.05
C GLY A 87 14.34 7.00 10.62
N ASP A 88 13.23 7.72 10.39
CA ASP A 88 12.67 7.88 9.05
C ASP A 88 13.36 9.07 8.37
N ASP A 89 14.06 8.82 7.27
CA ASP A 89 14.73 9.83 6.44
C ASP A 89 13.74 10.81 5.82
N GLU A 90 12.59 10.30 5.36
CA GLU A 90 11.46 11.10 4.92
C GLU A 90 10.16 10.69 5.60
N ALA A 91 9.26 11.66 5.76
CA ALA A 91 7.94 11.40 6.31
C ALA A 91 6.84 12.22 5.63
N ILE A 92 5.67 11.58 5.48
CA ILE A 92 4.42 12.23 5.10
C ILE A 92 3.38 11.96 6.17
N VAL A 93 2.75 13.03 6.65
CA VAL A 93 1.64 12.95 7.59
C VAL A 93 0.32 13.12 6.84
N VAL A 94 -0.66 12.27 7.15
CA VAL A 94 -2.02 12.30 6.61
C VAL A 94 -3.01 12.49 7.75
N ASP A 95 -3.69 13.63 7.78
CA ASP A 95 -4.82 13.92 8.66
C ASP A 95 -6.13 13.55 7.94
N LEU A 96 -6.65 12.37 8.29
CA LEU A 96 -7.82 11.75 7.66
C LEU A 96 -9.11 12.55 7.91
N ALA A 97 -9.17 13.34 8.99
CA ALA A 97 -10.31 14.17 9.34
C ALA A 97 -10.39 15.44 8.47
N ARG A 98 -9.26 15.88 7.90
CA ARG A 98 -9.17 17.07 7.04
C ARG A 98 -9.30 16.78 5.54
N VAL A 99 -9.26 15.51 5.15
CA VAL A 99 -9.33 15.11 3.73
C VAL A 99 -10.64 15.60 3.13
N TYR A 100 -10.53 16.38 2.05
CA TYR A 100 -11.67 16.95 1.35
C TYR A 100 -12.69 15.89 0.96
N ALA A 101 -13.98 16.22 1.06
CA ALA A 101 -15.08 15.26 0.96
C ALA A 101 -15.15 14.51 -0.39
N LYS A 102 -14.64 15.11 -1.47
CA LYS A 102 -14.60 14.43 -2.79
C LYS A 102 -13.45 13.43 -2.94
N VAL A 103 -12.48 13.44 -2.03
CA VAL A 103 -11.34 12.50 -2.04
C VAL A 103 -11.77 11.22 -1.31
N ASP A 104 -11.80 10.13 -2.07
CA ASP A 104 -12.15 8.78 -1.60
C ASP A 104 -10.95 7.83 -1.56
N ALA A 105 -9.80 8.23 -2.10
CA ALA A 105 -8.57 7.45 -2.05
C ALA A 105 -7.32 8.31 -1.85
N ILE A 106 -6.35 7.77 -1.12
CA ILE A 106 -4.98 8.31 -1.04
C ILE A 106 -4.01 7.16 -1.27
N ALA A 107 -3.27 7.18 -2.37
CA ALA A 107 -2.22 6.19 -2.64
C ALA A 107 -0.91 6.65 -2.00
N LEU A 108 -0.28 5.75 -1.26
CA LEU A 108 1.05 5.92 -0.68
C LEU A 108 2.06 5.18 -1.55
N LEU A 109 3.12 5.86 -1.95
CA LEU A 109 4.17 5.27 -2.79
C LEU A 109 5.56 5.77 -2.39
N VAL A 110 6.56 5.02 -2.83
CA VAL A 110 7.99 5.39 -2.78
C VAL A 110 8.56 5.31 -4.19
N SER A 111 9.47 6.21 -4.56
CA SER A 111 10.21 6.14 -5.83
C SER A 111 11.67 6.55 -5.67
N SER A 112 12.55 6.07 -6.55
CA SER A 112 13.92 6.55 -6.68
C SER A 112 13.98 7.69 -7.68
N TYR A 113 14.40 8.88 -7.24
CA TYR A 113 14.53 10.05 -8.10
C TYR A 113 15.57 9.84 -9.22
N GLN A 114 16.72 9.24 -8.89
CA GLN A 114 17.78 8.91 -9.86
C GLN A 114 17.45 7.70 -10.74
N GLY A 115 16.34 6.99 -10.46
CA GLY A 115 15.90 5.84 -11.24
C GLY A 115 16.68 4.55 -10.96
N HIS A 116 17.27 4.42 -9.77
CA HIS A 116 17.79 3.13 -9.32
C HIS A 116 16.61 2.19 -9.04
N THR A 117 16.81 0.89 -9.27
CA THR A 117 15.85 -0.11 -8.79
C THR A 117 15.91 -0.19 -7.27
N LEU A 118 14.77 -0.42 -6.62
CA LEU A 118 14.70 -0.40 -5.16
C LEU A 118 15.43 -1.59 -4.51
N ASP A 119 15.58 -2.70 -5.22
CA ASP A 119 16.39 -3.87 -4.82
C ASP A 119 17.91 -3.59 -4.79
N TRP A 120 18.35 -2.47 -5.35
CA TRP A 120 19.75 -2.03 -5.34
C TRP A 120 20.12 -1.20 -4.09
N ILE A 121 19.12 -0.66 -3.38
CA ILE A 121 19.33 0.31 -2.31
C ILE A 121 19.42 -0.42 -0.97
N ALA A 122 20.45 -0.17 -0.17
CA ALA A 122 20.63 -0.87 1.10
C ALA A 122 19.66 -0.40 2.19
N ASN A 123 19.19 -1.36 3.00
CA ASN A 123 18.37 -1.14 4.19
C ASN A 123 17.15 -0.20 4.00
N ALA A 124 16.68 -0.10 2.77
CA ALA A 124 15.51 0.66 2.40
C ALA A 124 14.26 -0.02 2.95
N SER A 125 13.51 0.72 3.76
CA SER A 125 12.26 0.28 4.35
C SER A 125 11.29 1.44 4.48
N CYS A 126 10.01 1.11 4.54
CA CYS A 126 8.98 2.09 4.80
C CYS A 126 7.93 1.52 5.74
N ARG A 127 7.27 2.40 6.48
CA ARG A 127 6.28 2.03 7.49
C ARG A 127 5.12 3.00 7.52
N VAL A 128 3.96 2.49 7.88
CA VAL A 128 2.78 3.30 8.19
C VAL A 128 2.52 3.21 9.68
N VAL A 129 2.37 4.37 10.30
CA VAL A 129 2.26 4.52 11.76
C VAL A 129 1.01 5.34 12.06
N ASP A 130 0.30 5.03 13.15
CA ASP A 130 -0.62 5.98 13.76
C ASP A 130 0.21 7.12 14.35
N ASP A 131 0.06 8.32 13.78
CA ASP A 131 0.89 9.48 14.15
C ASP A 131 0.56 9.99 15.56
N THR A 132 -0.59 9.60 16.10
CA THR A 132 -1.06 10.02 17.44
C THR A 132 -0.42 9.19 18.53
N THR A 133 -0.34 7.86 18.32
CA THR A 133 0.16 6.93 19.34
C THR A 133 1.60 6.47 19.09
N GLY A 134 2.10 6.64 17.86
CA GLY A 134 3.35 6.05 17.41
C GLY A 134 3.26 4.55 17.10
N THR A 135 2.06 3.97 17.11
CA THR A 135 1.86 2.54 16.84
C THR A 135 2.11 2.24 15.36
N GLU A 136 3.06 1.35 15.08
CA GLU A 136 3.33 0.89 13.73
C GLU A 136 2.22 -0.07 13.24
N LEU A 137 1.54 0.36 12.18
CA LEU A 137 0.42 -0.35 11.56
C LEU A 137 0.88 -1.30 10.46
N ALA A 138 1.90 -0.89 9.69
CA ALA A 138 2.44 -1.67 8.58
C ALA A 138 3.91 -1.35 8.34
N ARG A 139 4.65 -2.31 7.80
CA ARG A 139 6.05 -2.15 7.37
C ARG A 139 6.32 -2.93 6.09
N PHE A 140 7.11 -2.34 5.20
CA PHE A 140 7.58 -2.94 3.96
C PHE A 140 9.10 -2.81 3.87
N THR A 141 9.76 -3.89 3.45
CA THR A 141 11.21 -3.89 3.18
C THR A 141 11.40 -3.80 1.67
N LEU A 142 12.19 -2.81 1.20
CA LEU A 142 12.35 -2.48 -0.21
C LEU A 142 13.56 -3.16 -0.84
N THR A 143 14.68 -3.22 -0.11
CA THR A 143 16.01 -3.69 -0.56
C THR A 143 16.05 -5.11 -1.12
N ALA A 144 15.07 -5.97 -0.79
CA ALA A 144 15.21 -7.42 -1.01
C ALA A 144 14.32 -8.00 -2.11
N GLY A 145 13.69 -7.20 -2.97
CA GLY A 145 12.85 -7.81 -4.01
C GLY A 145 12.01 -6.91 -4.90
N VAL A 146 12.29 -5.61 -4.98
CA VAL A 146 11.55 -4.70 -5.87
C VAL A 146 12.44 -4.28 -7.04
N PRO A 147 12.46 -5.04 -8.17
CA PRO A 147 13.27 -4.75 -9.36
C PRO A 147 12.64 -3.64 -10.22
N GLN A 148 12.15 -2.59 -9.58
CA GLN A 148 11.46 -1.45 -10.19
C GLN A 148 11.96 -0.16 -9.53
N THR A 149 11.74 0.98 -10.17
CA THR A 149 12.21 2.28 -9.67
C THR A 149 11.27 2.90 -8.63
N GLY A 150 10.12 2.28 -8.36
CA GLY A 150 9.19 2.70 -7.33
C GLY A 150 8.32 1.55 -6.84
N LEU A 151 7.55 1.82 -5.79
CA LEU A 151 6.64 0.90 -5.13
C LEU A 151 5.33 1.61 -4.81
N ALA A 152 4.21 1.12 -5.36
CA ALA A 152 2.89 1.45 -4.84
C ALA A 152 2.69 0.64 -3.55
N MET A 153 2.74 1.31 -2.40
CA MET A 153 2.79 0.63 -1.11
C MET A 153 1.42 0.27 -0.60
N ALA A 154 0.52 1.26 -0.52
CA ALA A 154 -0.75 1.10 0.14
C ALA A 154 -1.76 2.13 -0.39
N LEU A 155 -3.04 1.83 -0.18
CA LEU A 155 -4.14 2.70 -0.52
C LEU A 155 -4.99 2.93 0.71
N LEU A 156 -5.11 4.19 1.12
CA LEU A 156 -6.12 4.61 2.07
C LEU A 156 -7.42 4.78 1.31
N ARG A 157 -8.49 4.18 1.81
CA ARG A 157 -9.82 4.23 1.21
C ARG A 157 -10.86 4.68 2.20
N ARG A 158 -11.68 5.64 1.77
CA ARG A 158 -12.82 6.09 2.54
C ARG A 158 -13.94 5.03 2.45
N THR A 159 -14.55 4.74 3.58
CA THR A 159 -15.77 3.93 3.72
C THR A 159 -16.81 4.71 4.52
N ASP A 160 -17.99 4.14 4.70
CA ASP A 160 -19.05 4.77 5.49
C ASP A 160 -18.69 4.78 6.99
N GLU A 161 -17.86 3.83 7.42
CA GLU A 161 -17.36 3.65 8.79
C GLU A 161 -16.03 4.37 9.06
N GLY A 162 -15.46 5.06 8.06
CA GLY A 162 -14.20 5.80 8.21
C GLY A 162 -13.20 5.52 7.10
N TRP A 163 -12.01 5.06 7.47
CA TRP A 163 -10.94 4.75 6.53
C TRP A 163 -10.42 3.33 6.73
N VAL A 164 -10.15 2.67 5.61
CA VAL A 164 -9.43 1.40 5.57
C VAL A 164 -8.08 1.61 4.89
N LEU A 165 -7.07 0.86 5.33
CA LEU A 165 -5.78 0.78 4.66
C LEU A 165 -5.71 -0.56 3.94
N ARG A 166 -5.44 -0.49 2.63
CA ARG A 166 -5.20 -1.64 1.77
C ARG A 166 -3.73 -1.70 1.41
N ALA A 167 -3.04 -2.78 1.75
CA ALA A 167 -1.68 -2.99 1.27
C ALA A 167 -1.68 -3.29 -0.23
N ILE A 168 -0.85 -2.59 -1.00
CA ILE A 168 -0.62 -2.83 -2.43
C ILE A 168 0.70 -3.59 -2.64
N GLY A 169 1.83 -3.08 -2.17
CA GLY A 169 3.13 -3.76 -2.30
C GLY A 169 3.60 -4.08 -3.73
N GLU A 170 3.22 -3.29 -4.75
CA GLU A 170 3.56 -3.58 -6.15
C GLU A 170 4.61 -2.63 -6.73
N GLY A 171 5.68 -3.20 -7.28
CA GLY A 171 6.73 -2.43 -7.95
C GLY A 171 6.21 -1.75 -9.22
N ILE A 172 6.53 -0.47 -9.39
CA ILE A 172 6.10 0.35 -10.53
C ILE A 172 7.30 1.09 -11.14
N ALA A 173 7.34 1.17 -12.47
CA ALA A 173 8.40 1.87 -13.20
C ALA A 173 8.16 3.40 -13.20
N VAL A 174 8.34 4.04 -12.04
CA VAL A 174 8.16 5.50 -11.87
C VAL A 174 9.35 6.11 -11.14
N THR A 175 9.70 7.33 -11.52
CA THR A 175 10.71 8.17 -10.82
C THR A 175 10.14 9.53 -10.42
N GLN A 176 8.89 9.81 -10.80
CA GLN A 176 8.18 11.04 -10.48
C GLN A 176 6.75 10.70 -10.09
N PRO A 177 6.26 11.17 -8.93
CA PRO A 177 4.92 10.84 -8.43
C PRO A 177 3.80 11.24 -9.39
N ALA A 178 3.93 12.37 -10.08
CA ALA A 178 2.95 12.84 -11.07
C ALA A 178 2.77 11.85 -12.25
N LYS A 179 3.79 11.05 -12.57
CA LYS A 179 3.73 10.02 -13.62
C LYS A 179 3.14 8.70 -13.10
N ALA A 180 3.01 8.53 -11.79
CA ALA A 180 2.47 7.31 -11.18
C ALA A 180 0.94 7.17 -11.33
N VAL A 181 0.22 8.25 -11.65
CA VAL A 181 -1.24 8.24 -11.78
C VAL A 181 -1.75 7.09 -12.66
N GLY A 182 -1.12 6.86 -13.82
CA GLY A 182 -1.51 5.77 -14.72
C GLY A 182 -1.29 4.39 -14.12
N ALA A 183 -0.15 4.19 -13.45
CA ALA A 183 0.21 2.94 -12.77
C ALA A 183 -0.65 2.69 -11.52
N LEU A 184 -1.21 3.73 -10.90
CA LEU A 184 -2.04 3.62 -9.70
C LEU A 184 -3.51 3.29 -9.99
N ARG A 185 -4.02 3.62 -11.18
CA ARG A 185 -5.42 3.40 -11.56
C ARG A 185 -5.94 1.97 -11.36
N PRO A 186 -5.18 0.90 -11.67
CA PRO A 186 -5.63 -0.47 -11.42
C PRO A 186 -5.98 -0.71 -9.94
N PHE A 187 -5.22 -0.13 -9.01
CA PHE A 187 -5.49 -0.25 -7.57
C PHE A 187 -6.65 0.63 -7.11
N LEU A 188 -7.04 1.62 -7.94
CA LEU A 188 -8.17 2.49 -7.63
C LEU A 188 -9.54 1.85 -7.92
N ARG A 189 -9.56 0.79 -8.71
CA ARG A 189 -10.80 0.07 -9.00
C ARG A 189 -11.10 -0.82 -7.81
N ARG A 190 -12.27 -0.63 -7.19
CA ARG A 190 -12.83 -1.69 -6.36
C ARG A 190 -13.27 -2.78 -7.31
N THR A 191 -12.53 -3.88 -7.38
CA THR A 191 -13.10 -5.09 -7.96
C THR A 191 -14.06 -5.68 -6.93
N THR A 192 -15.32 -5.21 -6.92
CA THR A 192 -16.37 -5.74 -6.02
C THR A 192 -17.12 -6.92 -6.65
N ALA A 193 -16.79 -7.28 -7.88
CA ALA A 193 -17.50 -8.31 -8.62
C ALA A 193 -16.52 -9.07 -9.52
N ALA A 194 -16.80 -10.36 -9.72
CA ALA A 194 -16.10 -11.18 -10.68
C ALA A 194 -16.17 -10.58 -12.10
N PRO A 195 -15.33 -11.04 -13.04
CA PRO A 195 -15.50 -10.73 -14.46
C PRO A 195 -16.94 -10.98 -14.99
N ASP A 196 -17.69 -11.88 -14.36
CA ASP A 196 -19.10 -12.19 -14.67
C ASP A 196 -20.14 -11.37 -13.86
N GLY A 197 -19.70 -10.49 -12.96
CA GLY A 197 -20.56 -9.64 -12.13
C GLY A 197 -20.96 -10.21 -10.78
N ARG A 198 -20.52 -11.42 -10.40
CA ARG A 198 -20.88 -12.04 -9.11
C ARG A 198 -20.12 -11.44 -7.93
N ASP A 199 -20.84 -11.13 -6.84
CA ASP A 199 -20.26 -10.60 -5.60
C ASP A 199 -19.53 -11.70 -4.80
N PRO A 200 -18.22 -11.56 -4.52
CA PRO A 200 -17.46 -12.50 -3.70
C PRO A 200 -18.01 -12.71 -2.28
N ALA A 201 -18.75 -11.75 -1.71
CA ALA A 201 -19.35 -11.88 -0.38
C ALA A 201 -20.31 -13.08 -0.30
N THR A 202 -20.90 -13.50 -1.43
CA THR A 202 -21.76 -14.70 -1.52
C THR A 202 -21.05 -16.01 -1.22
N LEU A 203 -19.71 -16.03 -1.22
CA LEU A 203 -18.90 -17.22 -0.96
C LEU A 203 -18.60 -17.41 0.54
N VAL A 204 -18.84 -16.40 1.36
CA VAL A 204 -18.63 -16.48 2.82
C VAL A 204 -19.65 -17.44 3.43
N GLY A 205 -19.17 -18.32 4.30
CA GLY A 205 -19.94 -19.37 4.96
C GLY A 205 -19.98 -20.71 4.20
N LEU A 206 -19.58 -20.74 2.93
CA LEU A 206 -19.46 -21.98 2.15
C LEU A 206 -18.24 -22.79 2.59
N ASP A 207 -18.25 -24.08 2.23
CA ASP A 207 -17.04 -24.89 2.27
C ASP A 207 -15.98 -24.32 1.30
N ALA A 208 -14.71 -24.31 1.72
CA ALA A 208 -13.63 -23.70 0.95
C ALA A 208 -13.45 -24.32 -0.45
N ALA A 209 -13.68 -25.63 -0.61
CA ALA A 209 -13.59 -26.29 -1.91
C ALA A 209 -14.74 -25.88 -2.84
N GLU A 210 -15.96 -25.80 -2.29
CA GLU A 210 -17.14 -25.33 -3.00
C GLU A 210 -17.00 -23.88 -3.46
N ALA A 211 -16.61 -23.00 -2.52
CA ALA A 211 -16.37 -21.59 -2.81
C ALA A 211 -15.27 -21.41 -3.89
N SER A 212 -14.22 -22.23 -3.83
CA SER A 212 -13.14 -22.17 -4.82
C SER A 212 -13.60 -22.60 -6.21
N ARG A 213 -14.45 -23.62 -6.31
CA ARG A 213 -15.03 -24.04 -7.59
C ARG A 213 -15.89 -22.94 -8.18
N LEU A 214 -16.83 -22.39 -7.41
CA LEU A 214 -17.74 -21.33 -7.85
C LEU A 214 -17.01 -20.07 -8.28
N ALA A 215 -15.95 -19.68 -7.57
CA ALA A 215 -15.15 -18.52 -7.93
C ALA A 215 -14.32 -18.77 -9.20
N THR A 216 -13.75 -19.97 -9.38
CA THR A 216 -13.02 -20.32 -10.62
C THR A 216 -13.96 -20.32 -11.84
N GLU A 217 -15.19 -20.84 -11.69
CA GLU A 217 -16.23 -20.79 -12.72
C GLU A 217 -16.62 -19.35 -13.09
N ALA A 218 -16.59 -18.44 -12.12
CA ALA A 218 -16.82 -16.99 -12.32
C ALA A 218 -15.60 -16.25 -12.92
N GLY A 219 -14.51 -16.98 -13.24
CA GLY A 219 -13.32 -16.43 -13.87
C GLY A 219 -12.24 -15.92 -12.92
N TRP A 220 -12.34 -16.19 -11.62
CA TRP A 220 -11.31 -15.85 -10.65
C TRP A 220 -10.13 -16.81 -10.66
N GLN A 221 -8.92 -16.30 -10.50
CA GLN A 221 -7.79 -17.09 -10.01
C GLN A 221 -7.92 -17.24 -8.50
N VAL A 222 -8.34 -18.41 -8.02
CA VAL A 222 -8.64 -18.60 -6.60
C VAL A 222 -7.42 -19.04 -5.80
N ARG A 223 -7.27 -18.49 -4.59
CA ARG A 223 -6.36 -19.00 -3.55
C ARG A 223 -7.10 -19.18 -2.22
N ALA A 224 -7.36 -20.42 -1.84
CA ALA A 224 -7.87 -20.76 -0.52
C ALA A 224 -6.72 -20.97 0.49
N HIS A 225 -6.85 -20.45 1.70
CA HIS A 225 -5.84 -20.56 2.77
C HIS A 225 -6.47 -20.51 4.16
N ALA A 226 -5.78 -21.10 5.14
CA ALA A 226 -6.12 -20.98 6.55
C ALA A 226 -5.82 -19.56 7.07
N LEU A 227 -6.57 -19.10 8.07
CA LEU A 227 -6.43 -17.75 8.66
C LEU A 227 -5.03 -17.40 9.17
N ASP A 228 -4.26 -18.39 9.60
CA ASP A 228 -2.91 -18.26 10.16
C ASP A 228 -1.79 -18.47 9.13
N ALA A 229 -2.14 -18.71 7.86
CA ALA A 229 -1.16 -18.89 6.81
C ALA A 229 -0.41 -17.58 6.54
N MET A 230 0.91 -17.61 6.65
CA MET A 230 1.76 -16.48 6.25
C MET A 230 1.79 -16.39 4.72
N LEU A 231 1.24 -15.32 4.14
CA LEU A 231 1.10 -15.15 2.70
C LEU A 231 2.14 -14.18 2.12
N THR A 232 3.19 -14.67 1.46
CA THR A 232 3.87 -13.86 0.44
C THR A 232 2.94 -13.79 -0.77
N MET A 233 2.55 -12.58 -1.17
CA MET A 233 1.59 -12.37 -2.25
C MET A 233 2.11 -11.32 -3.22
N ASP A 234 1.84 -11.55 -4.50
CA ASP A 234 1.81 -10.55 -5.58
C ASP A 234 0.33 -10.20 -5.85
N PHE A 235 0.01 -8.91 -5.99
CA PHE A 235 -1.31 -8.41 -6.32
C PHE A 235 -1.70 -8.90 -7.71
N ARG A 236 -2.95 -9.34 -7.85
CA ARG A 236 -3.53 -9.70 -9.14
C ARG A 236 -4.99 -9.27 -9.14
N PRO A 237 -5.40 -8.37 -10.04
CA PRO A 237 -6.76 -7.85 -10.06
C PRO A 237 -7.82 -8.92 -10.40
N ASP A 238 -7.40 -10.07 -10.91
CA ASP A 238 -8.21 -11.26 -11.20
C ASP A 238 -8.06 -12.39 -10.17
N ARG A 239 -7.45 -12.13 -9.00
CA ARG A 239 -7.29 -13.11 -7.93
C ARG A 239 -8.35 -12.95 -6.86
N LEU A 240 -8.94 -14.07 -6.42
CA LEU A 240 -9.81 -14.12 -5.24
C LEU A 240 -9.16 -14.93 -4.13
N ASN A 241 -8.99 -14.30 -2.97
CA ASN A 241 -8.43 -14.92 -1.77
C ASN A 241 -9.57 -15.34 -0.84
N LEU A 242 -9.65 -16.64 -0.56
CA LEU A 242 -10.62 -17.24 0.35
C LEU A 242 -9.90 -17.65 1.64
N ALA A 243 -10.17 -16.96 2.74
CA ALA A 243 -9.69 -17.38 4.06
C ALA A 243 -10.74 -18.29 4.70
N HIS A 244 -10.32 -19.44 5.21
CA HIS A 244 -11.20 -20.39 5.87
C HIS A 244 -10.77 -20.66 7.32
N ASP A 245 -11.76 -20.99 8.16
CA ASP A 245 -11.54 -21.43 9.53
C ASP A 245 -11.01 -22.89 9.58
N PRO A 246 -10.65 -23.41 10.77
CA PRO A 246 -10.20 -24.80 10.92
C PRO A 246 -11.25 -25.85 10.55
N SER A 247 -12.54 -25.47 10.46
CA SER A 247 -13.61 -26.35 9.99
C SER A 247 -13.73 -26.40 8.47
N GLY A 248 -12.93 -25.60 7.75
CA GLY A 248 -12.94 -25.51 6.30
C GLY A 248 -13.99 -24.54 5.74
N ARG A 249 -14.67 -23.76 6.59
CA ARG A 249 -15.64 -22.76 6.13
C ARG A 249 -14.98 -21.44 5.81
N VAL A 250 -15.34 -20.86 4.67
CA VAL A 250 -14.88 -19.53 4.26
C VAL A 250 -15.42 -18.49 5.23
N VAL A 251 -14.53 -17.72 5.84
CA VAL A 251 -14.87 -16.59 6.72
C VAL A 251 -14.60 -15.25 6.07
N SER A 252 -13.85 -15.23 4.96
CA SER A 252 -13.54 -14.02 4.21
C SER A 252 -13.26 -14.37 2.75
N ALA A 253 -13.88 -13.63 1.82
CA ALA A 253 -13.61 -13.67 0.39
C ALA A 253 -13.19 -12.27 -0.06
N ARG A 254 -11.93 -12.10 -0.46
CA ARG A 254 -11.36 -10.80 -0.81
C ARG A 254 -10.68 -10.84 -2.16
N VAL A 255 -10.97 -9.86 -3.00
CA VAL A 255 -10.25 -9.70 -4.25
C VAL A 255 -8.83 -9.22 -3.93
N GLY A 256 -7.85 -9.82 -4.62
CA GLY A 256 -6.45 -9.42 -4.58
C GLY A 256 -6.32 -7.96 -4.93
#